data_AF-A0A451AXI2-F1
#
_entry.id   AF-A0A451AXI2-F1
#
_cell.length_a   1.000
_cell.length_b   1.000
_cell.length_c   1.000
_cell.angle_alpha   90.00
_cell.angle_beta   90.00
_cell.angle_gamma   90.00
#
_symmetry.space_group_name_H-M   'P 1'
#
loop_
_entity.id
_entity.type
_entity.pdbx_description
1 polymer ?
#
loop_
_entity_poly.entity_id
_entity_poly.type
_entity_poly.pdbx_seq_one_letter_code
_entity_poly.pdbx_strand_id
1 'polypeptide(L)'
;MDSKQYGYISEHHRFYETQEEASKYAEDLAASMLASAYGIELDTNTRKIKDQHEHLYFVDGKTYFKSRNITQTAKGHKDGLWTTVVAAAVMLF
;
A
#
# COMPACT_ATOMS: atom_id res chain seq x y z
N MET A 1 6.24 -13.96 13.27
CA MET A 1 5.40 -12.76 13.52
C MET A 1 4.82 -12.92 14.91
N ASP A 2 4.96 -11.90 15.75
CA ASP A 2 4.39 -11.89 17.10
C ASP A 2 2.87 -11.71 16.99
N SER A 3 2.09 -12.57 17.64
CA SER A 3 0.61 -12.50 17.66
C SER A 3 0.04 -11.21 18.27
N LYS A 4 0.88 -10.40 18.94
CA LYS A 4 0.51 -9.10 19.49
C LYS A 4 0.73 -7.93 18.53
N GLN A 5 1.41 -8.16 17.39
CA GLN A 5 1.63 -7.12 16.40
C GLN A 5 0.40 -6.95 15.51
N TYR A 6 0.04 -5.71 15.24
CA TYR A 6 -1.00 -5.35 14.28
C TYR A 6 -0.36 -4.71 13.03
N GLY A 7 -1.04 -4.89 11.89
CA GLY A 7 -0.72 -4.23 10.63
C GLY A 7 -1.65 -3.06 10.34
N TYR A 8 -1.46 -2.43 9.19
CA TYR A 8 -2.33 -1.36 8.70
C TYR A 8 -2.83 -1.69 7.29
N ILE A 9 -4.11 -1.42 7.02
CA ILE A 9 -4.72 -1.53 5.69
C ILE A 9 -5.11 -0.13 5.23
N SER A 10 -4.70 0.26 4.04
CA SER A 10 -5.11 1.48 3.37
C SER A 10 -5.86 1.16 2.08
N GLU A 11 -6.74 2.07 1.68
CA GLU A 11 -7.38 2.07 0.37
C GLU A 11 -7.04 3.36 -0.38
N HIS A 12 -7.05 3.30 -1.70
CA HIS A 12 -6.78 4.45 -2.55
C HIS A 12 -7.65 4.39 -3.81
N HIS A 13 -8.43 5.45 -4.04
CA HIS A 13 -9.35 5.55 -5.16
C HIS A 13 -9.07 6.82 -5.97
N ARG A 14 -8.66 6.67 -7.22
CA ARG A 14 -8.27 7.78 -8.11
C ARG A 14 -8.55 7.49 -9.57
N PHE A 15 -8.57 8.57 -10.34
CA PHE A 15 -8.61 8.56 -11.80
C PHE A 15 -7.27 9.06 -12.36
N TYR A 16 -6.98 8.71 -13.61
CA TYR A 16 -5.79 9.16 -14.34
C TYR A 16 -4.43 8.73 -13.76
N GLU A 17 -4.43 7.67 -12.95
CA GLU A 17 -3.21 7.09 -12.39
C GLU A 17 -2.95 5.72 -13.03
N THR A 18 -1.67 5.42 -13.25
CA THR A 18 -1.25 4.07 -13.62
C THR A 18 -1.44 3.11 -12.45
N GLN A 19 -1.51 1.81 -12.75
CA GLN A 19 -1.56 0.79 -11.70
C GLN A 19 -0.38 0.92 -10.74
N GLU A 20 0.83 1.22 -11.24
CA GLU A 20 2.03 1.36 -10.42
C GLU A 20 1.95 2.58 -9.48
N GLU A 21 1.48 3.73 -9.96
CA GLU A 21 1.31 4.93 -9.13
C GLU A 21 0.29 4.71 -8.02
N ALA A 22 -0.88 4.17 -8.36
CA ALA A 22 -1.94 3.88 -7.39
C ALA A 22 -1.49 2.82 -6.36
N SER A 23 -0.79 1.78 -6.84
CA SER A 23 -0.17 0.72 -6.01
C SER A 23 0.81 1.31 -5.00
N LYS A 24 1.74 2.12 -5.50
CA LYS A 24 2.79 2.76 -4.70
C LYS A 24 2.19 3.70 -3.65
N TYR A 25 1.21 4.51 -4.04
CA TYR A 25 0.57 5.46 -3.14
C TYR A 25 -0.15 4.75 -2.00
N ALA A 26 -0.92 3.70 -2.30
CA ALA A 26 -1.61 2.92 -1.28
C ALA A 26 -0.63 2.30 -0.26
N GLU A 27 0.49 1.74 -0.73
CA GLU A 27 1.50 1.15 0.16
C GLU A 27 2.22 2.18 1.01
N ASP A 28 2.66 3.29 0.41
CA ASP A 28 3.31 4.38 1.14
C ASP A 28 2.35 4.93 2.21
N LEU A 29 1.05 5.07 1.89
CA LEU A 29 0.01 5.45 2.86
C LEU A 29 -0.12 4.42 4.00
N ALA A 30 -0.17 3.12 3.69
CA ALA A 30 -0.25 2.07 4.72
C ALA A 30 0.97 2.10 5.66
N ALA A 31 2.16 2.25 5.09
CA ALA A 31 3.40 2.32 5.85
C ALA A 31 3.44 3.57 6.75
N SER A 32 3.10 4.74 6.20
CA SER A 32 3.02 6.00 6.94
C SER A 32 2.07 5.91 8.13
N MET A 33 0.88 5.34 7.94
CA MET A 33 -0.10 5.20 9.01
C MET A 33 0.36 4.18 10.07
N LEU A 34 0.99 3.07 9.65
CA LEU A 34 1.55 2.08 10.58
C LEU A 34 2.68 2.68 11.44
N ALA A 35 3.62 3.42 10.84
CA ALA A 35 4.69 4.05 11.60
C ALA A 35 4.16 5.12 12.55
N SER A 36 3.18 5.92 12.10
CA SER A 36 2.50 6.89 12.97
C SER A 36 1.83 6.22 14.18
N ALA A 37 1.18 5.07 13.97
CA ALA A 37 0.57 4.29 15.06
C ALA A 37 1.60 3.78 16.08
N TYR A 38 2.83 3.50 15.64
CA TYR A 38 3.95 3.14 16.52
C TYR A 38 4.74 4.37 17.04
N GLY A 39 4.34 5.59 16.69
CA GLY A 39 5.01 6.82 17.11
C GLY A 39 6.38 7.02 16.49
N ILE A 40 6.61 6.49 15.29
CA ILE A 40 7.91 6.57 14.61
C ILE A 40 7.82 7.46 13.36
N GLU A 41 8.80 8.34 13.18
CA GLU A 41 8.93 9.15 11.98
C GLU A 41 9.43 8.30 10.81
N LEU A 42 8.61 8.22 9.76
CA LEU A 42 8.98 7.56 8.52
C LEU A 42 9.81 8.51 7.66
N ASP A 43 11.09 8.24 7.50
CA ASP A 43 11.89 8.89 6.46
C ASP A 43 11.44 8.37 5.09
N THR A 44 10.81 9.22 4.30
CA THR A 44 10.32 8.84 2.95
C THR A 44 11.44 8.42 2.00
N ASN A 45 12.70 8.70 2.34
CA ASN A 45 13.87 8.25 1.58
C ASN A 45 14.33 6.82 1.95
N THR A 46 13.78 6.20 3.00
CA THR A 46 14.20 4.86 3.46
C THR A 46 13.49 3.70 2.78
N ARG A 47 12.68 3.95 1.74
CA ARG A 47 12.16 2.87 0.87
C ARG A 47 13.34 2.18 0.19
N LYS A 48 13.89 1.17 0.86
CA LYS A 48 15.11 0.48 0.45
C LYS A 48 14.74 -0.92 0.01
N ILE A 49 14.93 -1.10 -1.29
CA ILE A 49 15.05 -2.39 -1.98
C ILE A 49 13.71 -3.07 -2.26
N LYS A 50 13.57 -3.49 -3.52
CA LYS A 50 12.39 -4.04 -4.19
C LYS A 50 12.73 -5.48 -4.54
N ASP A 51 12.02 -6.44 -3.96
CA ASP A 51 11.69 -7.65 -4.70
C ASP A 51 10.33 -7.38 -5.36
N GLN A 52 10.02 -8.01 -6.50
CA GLN A 52 9.06 -7.49 -7.50
C GLN A 52 7.66 -7.11 -6.99
N HIS A 53 7.26 -7.55 -5.78
CA HIS A 53 5.96 -7.30 -5.17
C HIS A 53 6.00 -6.84 -3.70
N GLU A 54 7.18 -6.57 -3.12
CA GLU A 54 7.30 -6.31 -1.68
C GLU A 54 8.25 -5.13 -1.41
N HIS A 55 7.82 -4.23 -0.52
CA HIS A 55 8.63 -3.10 -0.07
C HIS A 55 8.99 -3.23 1.40
N LEU A 56 10.28 -3.03 1.70
CA LEU A 56 10.77 -2.85 3.07
C LEU A 56 10.91 -1.36 3.40
N TYR A 57 10.30 -0.97 4.51
CA TYR A 57 10.42 0.37 5.10
C TYR A 57 11.29 0.28 6.34
N PHE A 58 12.42 1.00 6.37
CA PHE A 58 13.31 1.07 7.53
C PHE A 58 12.95 2.28 8.39
N VAL A 59 12.67 2.02 9.66
CA VAL A 59 12.05 3.02 10.52
C VAL A 59 12.97 3.44 11.68
N ASP A 60 13.84 2.55 12.19
CA ASP A 60 14.84 2.91 13.21
C ASP A 60 16.09 2.00 13.25
N GLY A 61 16.60 1.52 12.12
CA GLY A 61 17.79 0.65 12.08
C GLY A 61 17.63 -0.72 12.78
N LYS A 62 16.53 -0.96 13.51
CA LYS A 62 16.17 -2.21 14.19
C LYS A 62 14.80 -2.73 13.76
N THR A 63 13.91 -1.84 13.30
CA THR A 63 12.54 -2.15 12.89
C THR A 63 12.37 -1.95 11.39
N TYR A 64 11.81 -2.98 10.73
CA TYR A 64 11.41 -2.93 9.34
C TYR A 64 9.96 -3.39 9.18
N PHE A 65 9.22 -2.71 8.30
CA PHE A 65 7.88 -3.10 7.91
C PHE A 65 7.89 -3.65 6.49
N LYS A 66 7.06 -4.65 6.25
CA LYS A 66 6.85 -5.24 4.93
C LYS A 66 5.45 -4.85 4.44
N SER A 67 5.37 -4.17 3.30
CA SER A 67 4.10 -3.89 2.64
C SER A 67 3.84 -4.88 1.50
N ARG A 68 2.56 -5.01 1.17
CA ARG A 68 2.05 -5.66 -0.04
C ARG A 68 0.79 -4.93 -0.48
N ASN A 69 0.49 -4.96 -1.77
CA ASN A 69 -0.76 -4.41 -2.31
C ASN A 69 -1.42 -5.35 -3.31
N ILE A 70 -2.70 -5.08 -3.55
CA ILE A 70 -3.46 -5.56 -4.69
C ILE A 70 -4.13 -4.32 -5.27
N THR A 71 -3.92 -4.07 -6.56
CA THR A 71 -4.43 -2.87 -7.22
C THR A 71 -5.04 -3.26 -8.55
N GLN A 72 -6.26 -2.78 -8.79
CA GLN A 72 -6.99 -3.00 -10.02
C GLN A 72 -7.19 -1.66 -10.73
N THR A 73 -6.88 -1.62 -12.02
CA THR A 73 -7.16 -0.47 -12.88
C THR A 73 -7.94 -0.89 -14.12
N ALA A 74 -8.68 0.04 -14.70
CA ALA A 74 -9.39 -0.18 -15.96
C ALA A 74 -9.34 1.10 -16.80
N LYS A 75 -9.19 0.94 -18.11
CA LYS A 75 -9.44 2.03 -19.05
C LYS A 75 -10.95 2.16 -19.23
N GLY A 76 -11.47 3.38 -19.17
CA GLY A 76 -12.88 3.64 -19.42
C GLY A 76 -13.31 3.11 -20.79
N HIS A 77 -14.55 2.62 -20.87
CA HIS A 77 -15.11 2.09 -22.12
C HIS A 77 -15.14 3.17 -23.21
N LYS A 78 -14.75 2.81 -24.45
CA LYS A 78 -14.64 3.76 -25.58
C LYS A 78 -15.96 4.45 -25.91
N ASP A 79 -17.07 3.74 -25.74
CA ASP A 79 -18.42 4.25 -25.99
C ASP A 79 -19.04 4.97 -24.78
N GLY A 80 -18.24 5.30 -23.75
CA GLY A 80 -18.71 6.05 -22.58
C GLY A 80 -19.54 5.23 -21.58
N LEU A 81 -19.47 3.89 -21.65
CA LEU A 81 -20.11 3.04 -20.65
C LEU A 81 -19.40 3.16 -19.30
N TRP A 82 -20.20 3.10 -18.23
CA TRP A 82 -19.71 3.13 -16.85
C TRP A 82 -18.71 1.99 -16.62
N THR A 83 -17.53 2.36 -16.14
CA THR A 83 -16.45 1.43 -15.84
C THR A 83 -16.08 1.59 -14.37
N THR A 84 -16.11 0.50 -13.62
CA THR A 84 -15.81 0.49 -12.19
C THR A 84 -14.77 -0.58 -11.90
N VAL A 85 -13.85 -0.26 -10.99
CA VAL A 85 -12.87 -1.19 -10.44
C VAL A 85 -13.14 -1.40 -8.96
N VAL A 86 -12.87 -2.61 -8.48
CA VAL A 86 -12.99 -2.99 -7.07
C VAL A 86 -11.72 -3.73 -6.67
N ALA A 87 -11.17 -3.37 -5.51
CA ALA A 87 -10.11 -4.09 -4.82
C ALA A 87 -10.52 -4.24 -3.36
N ALA A 88 -10.22 -5.38 -2.74
CA ALA A 88 -10.63 -5.66 -1.37
C ALA A 88 -9.58 -6.50 -0.63
N ALA A 89 -9.39 -6.20 0.65
CA ALA A 89 -8.69 -7.05 1.60
C ALA A 89 -9.73 -7.78 2.46
N VAL A 90 -9.86 -9.10 2.30
CA VAL A 90 -10.86 -9.91 2.99
C VAL A 90 -10.19 -10.65 4.15
N MET A 91 -10.62 -10.36 5.37
CA MET A 91 -10.21 -11.12 6.56
C MET A 91 -11.01 -12.42 6.63
N LEU A 92 -10.29 -13.54 6.67
CA LEU A 92 -10.86 -14.87 6.86
C LEU A 92 -10.69 -15.30 8.32
N PHE A 93 -11.56 -16.19 8.79
CA PHE A 93 -11.57 -16.74 10.15
C PHE A 93 -10.77 -18.04 10.25
#